data_AF-A0A1I2VU63-F1
#
_entry.id   AF-A0A1I2VU63-F1
#
_cell.length_a   1.000
_cell.length_b   1.000
_cell.length_c   1.000
_cell.angle_alpha   90.00
_cell.angle_beta   90.00
_cell.angle_gamma   90.00
#
_symmetry.space_group_name_H-M   'P 1'
#
loop_
_entity.id
_entity.type
_entity.pdbx_description
1 polymer ?
#
loop_
_entity_poly.entity_id
_entity_poly.type
_entity_poly.pdbx_seq_one_letter_code
_entity_poly.pdbx_strand_id
1 'polypeptide(L)'
;MNQDLSLEKNPLFLSKINYSGIFYMIQIQPSANPSKSSYLWIGLSFLAMVIIYFLPWRFQVNDDVIMMWLVSGIYTGESENYAVFMHPFLSYLLSFLYQHTPTVSWYSIYQYLLIFLSFAFASSVIHHSLLTKRSKTIYQSILLLVSLHLCIFPQFTLVAGWSAFAAFLLLMNFPKNKLVLVFSIFLFFFAALLRAEASLLIWLGFVWFMIAKFQKIKALHLSIALILLLVLIGSKSIYENQSEYKGYLEFNKARHQVIDHPVFFQNTIEEVYSNDPKWKVFSQWFIQESPPTLADLNLHYKELNSHYFSIKHSWVSLIRLLQVHLTELFKSFLALTFLILYWIHYRGNKKMLLFAIAWIFFFLIFNHFNHIRGRVIFLFYLPLLPPIFEQSLRFKNKFIFGLSLIILGFLLSIHIFNFLNEAKKRQSQLSQYESLIAQKALDTPIYLEGFPLEYFSRYFSSGEKTPFFIEGWIARSPFQTKAYRRLGFKELNDLESYYLIAVKEKAPFDFPDYMNSLGDDYALIETEETADLIMYRYSKNKEFN
;
A
#
# COMPACT_ATOMS: atom_id res chain seq x y z
N MET A 1 -18.03 -3.41 84.70
CA MET A 1 -16.75 -2.94 84.14
C MET A 1 -16.66 -3.48 82.73
N ASN A 2 -16.60 -2.57 81.76
CA ASN A 2 -17.00 -2.62 80.35
C ASN A 2 -16.71 -3.89 79.52
N GLN A 3 -17.75 -4.32 78.79
CA GLN A 3 -17.66 -4.96 77.47
C GLN A 3 -17.23 -3.91 76.43
N ASP A 4 -16.40 -4.28 75.46
CA ASP A 4 -16.75 -4.13 74.03
C ASP A 4 -15.68 -4.70 73.10
N LEU A 5 -16.14 -5.58 72.20
CA LEU A 5 -15.42 -6.00 70.99
C LEU A 5 -15.45 -4.84 69.98
N SER A 6 -14.28 -4.38 69.53
CA SER A 6 -14.18 -3.48 68.37
C SER A 6 -13.48 -4.18 67.20
N LEU A 7 -14.29 -4.42 66.16
CA LEU A 7 -13.88 -4.78 64.80
C LEU A 7 -13.10 -3.61 64.18
N GLU A 8 -11.87 -3.86 63.76
CA GLU A 8 -11.07 -2.93 62.97
C GLU A 8 -11.63 -2.76 61.56
N LYS A 9 -11.81 -1.50 61.17
CA LYS A 9 -12.42 -1.02 59.93
C LYS A 9 -11.46 -1.15 58.75
N ASN A 10 -11.87 -1.91 57.75
CA ASN A 10 -11.34 -1.85 56.38
C ASN A 10 -12.33 -1.02 55.53
N PRO A 11 -11.98 0.17 55.00
CA PRO A 11 -12.96 1.00 54.29
C PRO A 11 -13.12 0.55 52.83
N LEU A 12 -13.91 -0.49 52.61
CA LEU A 12 -14.57 -0.76 51.34
C LEU A 12 -15.83 0.12 51.28
N PHE A 13 -15.68 1.36 50.79
CA PHE A 13 -16.81 2.24 50.51
C PHE A 13 -17.56 1.75 49.26
N LEU A 14 -18.48 0.81 49.47
CA LEU A 14 -19.61 0.54 48.59
C LEU A 14 -20.78 1.40 49.06
N SER A 15 -20.97 2.58 48.46
CA SER A 15 -22.20 3.35 48.62
C SER A 15 -23.12 3.12 47.41
N LYS A 16 -24.29 2.51 47.70
CA LYS A 16 -25.58 2.55 46.99
C LYS A 16 -25.53 3.02 45.53
N ILE A 17 -25.63 2.05 44.61
CA ILE A 17 -25.86 2.27 43.19
C ILE A 17 -27.33 2.65 42.99
N ASN A 18 -27.58 3.91 42.67
CA ASN A 18 -28.88 4.39 42.19
C ASN A 18 -28.82 4.47 40.66
N TYR A 19 -29.65 3.67 39.98
CA TYR A 19 -29.69 3.57 38.52
C TYR A 19 -30.58 4.66 37.94
N SER A 20 -29.97 5.76 37.49
CA SER A 20 -30.59 6.67 36.52
C SER A 20 -29.51 7.21 35.58
N GLY A 21 -29.82 7.23 34.29
CA GLY A 21 -28.86 7.34 33.21
C GLY A 21 -28.05 8.64 33.21
N ILE A 22 -26.76 8.50 32.94
CA ILE A 22 -25.87 9.35 32.14
C ILE A 22 -24.57 8.54 31.98
N PHE A 23 -24.02 8.49 30.77
CA PHE A 23 -22.75 7.81 30.46
C PHE A 23 -21.62 8.36 31.34
N TYR A 24 -21.24 7.62 32.39
CA TYR A 24 -19.97 7.87 33.08
C TYR A 24 -18.82 7.25 32.26
N MET A 25 -18.00 8.11 31.65
CA MET A 25 -16.66 7.70 31.20
C MET A 25 -15.83 7.40 32.45
N ILE A 26 -15.58 6.12 32.72
CA ILE A 26 -14.49 5.74 33.61
C ILE A 26 -13.20 6.04 32.83
N GLN A 27 -12.61 7.22 33.05
CA GLN A 27 -11.24 7.50 32.63
C GLN A 27 -10.31 6.71 33.55
N ILE A 28 -9.91 5.52 33.12
CA ILE A 28 -8.82 4.79 33.75
C ILE A 28 -7.54 5.56 33.47
N GLN A 29 -6.81 5.96 34.52
CA GLN A 29 -5.46 6.47 34.35
C GLN A 29 -4.57 5.32 33.85
N PRO A 30 -3.95 5.45 32.66
CA PRO A 30 -3.11 4.39 32.14
C PRO A 30 -1.83 4.26 32.96
N SER A 31 -1.50 3.02 33.37
CA SER A 31 -0.10 2.69 33.71
C SER A 31 0.74 2.75 32.43
N ALA A 32 2.01 3.15 32.52
CA ALA A 32 2.87 3.28 31.33
C ALA A 32 3.40 1.93 30.79
N ASN A 33 3.28 0.85 31.57
CA ASN A 33 3.87 -0.45 31.23
C ASN A 33 2.85 -1.39 30.57
N PRO A 34 3.19 -2.03 29.44
CA PRO A 34 2.35 -3.02 28.79
C PRO A 34 2.01 -4.18 29.73
N SER A 35 0.77 -4.67 29.66
CA SER A 35 0.36 -5.85 30.43
C SER A 35 1.07 -7.12 29.94
N LYS A 36 1.22 -8.16 30.80
CA LYS A 36 1.75 -9.48 30.40
C LYS A 36 1.07 -10.05 29.15
N SER A 37 -0.24 -9.84 29.01
CA SER A 37 -1.00 -10.27 27.83
C SER A 37 -0.64 -9.50 26.55
N SER A 38 -0.19 -8.25 26.66
CA SER A 38 0.26 -7.44 25.52
C SER A 38 1.55 -8.00 24.97
N TYR A 39 2.51 -8.33 25.82
CA TYR A 39 3.77 -8.95 25.41
C TYR A 39 3.55 -10.30 24.72
N LEU A 40 2.56 -11.08 25.16
CA LEU A 40 2.19 -12.32 24.48
C LEU A 40 1.72 -12.08 23.04
N TRP A 41 0.82 -11.10 22.82
CA TRP A 41 0.35 -10.77 21.47
C TRP A 41 1.47 -10.24 20.59
N ILE A 42 2.37 -9.40 21.13
CA ILE A 42 3.53 -8.87 20.42
C ILE A 42 4.50 -10.00 20.06
N GLY A 43 4.76 -10.94 20.98
CA GLY A 43 5.59 -12.11 20.71
C GLY A 43 4.97 -13.04 19.65
N LEU A 44 3.66 -13.27 19.73
CA LEU A 44 2.93 -14.06 18.74
C LEU A 44 2.97 -13.40 17.35
N SER A 45 2.75 -12.08 17.27
CA SER A 45 2.81 -11.36 16.00
C SER A 45 4.22 -11.39 15.42
N PHE A 46 5.25 -11.21 16.27
CA PHE A 46 6.64 -11.30 15.82
C PHE A 46 6.93 -12.67 15.19
N LEU A 47 6.58 -13.75 15.90
CA LEU A 47 6.75 -15.11 15.39
C LEU A 47 5.99 -15.33 14.08
N ALA A 48 4.72 -14.90 14.00
CA ALA A 48 3.91 -15.05 12.81
C ALA A 48 4.49 -14.28 11.60
N MET A 49 4.99 -13.06 11.81
CA MET A 49 5.63 -12.25 10.77
C MET A 49 6.94 -12.87 10.30
N VAL A 50 7.75 -13.41 11.21
CA VAL A 50 8.96 -14.15 10.86
C VAL A 50 8.61 -15.38 10.01
N ILE A 51 7.58 -16.15 10.39
CA ILE A 51 7.11 -17.29 9.59
C ILE A 51 6.69 -16.82 8.18
N ILE A 52 5.87 -15.76 8.09
CA ILE A 52 5.42 -15.24 6.78
C ILE A 52 6.60 -14.75 5.93
N TYR A 53 7.62 -14.13 6.53
CA TYR A 53 8.80 -13.67 5.80
C TYR A 53 9.50 -14.81 5.02
N PHE A 54 9.43 -16.05 5.53
CA PHE A 54 9.96 -17.23 4.86
C PHE A 54 8.95 -17.93 3.94
N LEU A 55 7.65 -17.64 4.05
CA LEU A 55 6.63 -18.07 3.09
C LEU A 55 6.77 -17.35 1.75
N PRO A 56 6.14 -17.83 0.66
CA PRO A 56 6.24 -17.22 -0.67
C PRO A 56 5.41 -15.93 -0.77
N TRP A 57 5.58 -14.98 0.16
CA TRP A 57 4.97 -13.64 0.07
C TRP A 57 5.45 -12.92 -1.19
N ARG A 58 4.67 -11.94 -1.65
CA ARG A 58 5.06 -11.06 -2.76
C ARG A 58 4.54 -9.65 -2.51
N PHE A 59 5.13 -8.66 -3.16
CA PHE A 59 4.53 -7.32 -3.14
C PHE A 59 3.14 -7.35 -3.78
N GLN A 60 2.26 -6.45 -3.32
CA GLN A 60 0.90 -6.37 -3.87
C GLN A 60 0.91 -5.87 -5.32
N VAL A 61 1.89 -5.05 -5.70
CA VAL A 61 1.99 -4.40 -7.02
C VAL A 61 3.44 -4.28 -7.49
N ASN A 62 3.62 -4.19 -8.81
CA ASN A 62 4.90 -3.92 -9.48
C ASN A 62 5.70 -2.72 -8.93
N ASP A 63 5.03 -1.67 -8.46
CA ASP A 63 5.69 -0.43 -7.99
C ASP A 63 6.74 -0.69 -6.90
N ASP A 64 6.42 -1.55 -5.94
CA ASP A 64 7.34 -1.93 -4.85
C ASP A 64 8.56 -2.70 -5.37
N VAL A 65 8.37 -3.56 -6.36
CA VAL A 65 9.45 -4.37 -6.97
C VAL A 65 10.42 -3.46 -7.70
N ILE A 66 9.90 -2.52 -8.51
CA ILE A 66 10.73 -1.57 -9.25
C ILE A 66 11.51 -0.68 -8.28
N MET A 67 10.86 -0.13 -7.24
CA MET A 67 11.57 0.65 -6.23
C MET A 67 12.66 -0.15 -5.53
N MET A 68 12.38 -1.41 -5.15
CA MET A 68 13.38 -2.31 -4.56
C MET A 68 14.54 -2.56 -5.52
N TRP A 69 14.27 -2.81 -6.80
CA TRP A 69 15.32 -3.04 -7.80
C TRP A 69 16.17 -1.82 -8.10
N LEU A 70 15.61 -0.61 -8.02
CA LEU A 70 16.36 0.63 -8.16
C LEU A 70 17.35 0.79 -6.99
N VAL A 71 16.86 0.78 -5.75
CA VAL A 71 17.74 1.00 -4.58
C VAL A 71 18.72 -0.17 -4.35
N SER A 72 18.42 -1.37 -4.83
CA SER A 72 19.36 -2.50 -4.79
C SER A 72 20.34 -2.54 -5.96
N GLY A 73 20.06 -1.85 -7.06
CA GLY A 73 20.86 -1.87 -8.28
C GLY A 73 20.59 -3.06 -9.21
N ILE A 74 19.63 -3.93 -8.88
CA ILE A 74 19.25 -5.09 -9.69
C ILE A 74 18.78 -4.68 -11.10
N TYR A 75 18.15 -3.51 -11.23
CA TYR A 75 17.61 -3.03 -12.52
C TYR A 75 18.58 -2.16 -13.33
N THR A 76 19.32 -1.25 -12.70
CA THR A 76 20.23 -0.33 -13.40
C THR A 76 21.67 -0.83 -13.47
N GLY A 77 22.01 -1.83 -12.65
CA GLY A 77 23.37 -2.35 -12.49
C GLY A 77 24.14 -1.72 -11.32
N GLU A 78 23.65 -0.62 -10.75
CA GLU A 78 24.24 0.11 -9.62
C GLU A 78 23.12 0.62 -8.69
N SER A 79 23.34 0.63 -7.37
CA SER A 79 22.31 1.04 -6.41
C SER A 79 21.94 2.53 -6.57
N GLU A 80 20.66 2.80 -6.83
CA GLU A 80 20.16 4.17 -7.03
C GLU A 80 19.82 4.84 -5.69
N ASN A 81 20.28 6.08 -5.51
CA ASN A 81 20.03 6.87 -4.30
C ASN A 81 18.66 7.57 -4.30
N TYR A 82 17.83 7.32 -5.33
CA TYR A 82 16.51 7.91 -5.45
C TYR A 82 15.53 6.91 -6.07
N ALA A 83 14.33 6.84 -5.51
CA ALA A 83 13.19 6.15 -6.10
C ALA A 83 11.93 6.99 -5.90
N VAL A 84 11.10 7.08 -6.95
CA VAL A 84 10.15 8.17 -7.18
C VAL A 84 9.09 8.34 -6.09
N PHE A 85 8.56 7.25 -5.55
CA PHE A 85 7.43 7.32 -4.60
C PHE A 85 7.84 7.50 -3.14
N MET A 86 9.11 7.27 -2.82
CA MET A 86 9.68 7.34 -1.48
C MET A 86 10.56 8.57 -1.31
N HIS A 87 10.83 8.96 -0.07
CA HIS A 87 11.66 10.11 0.22
C HIS A 87 13.15 9.81 -0.10
N PRO A 88 13.91 10.74 -0.72
CA PRO A 88 15.32 10.52 -1.08
C PRO A 88 16.20 10.03 0.07
N PHE A 89 15.98 10.53 1.29
CA PHE A 89 16.68 10.05 2.49
C PHE A 89 16.52 8.54 2.72
N LEU A 90 15.31 7.99 2.53
CA LEU A 90 15.08 6.55 2.67
C LEU A 90 15.69 5.77 1.50
N SER A 91 15.66 6.32 0.28
CA SER A 91 16.30 5.71 -0.89
C SER A 91 17.81 5.60 -0.69
N TYR A 92 18.44 6.68 -0.22
CA TYR A 92 19.85 6.70 0.13
C TYR A 92 20.19 5.69 1.23
N LEU A 93 19.41 5.65 2.32
CA LEU A 93 19.62 4.68 3.39
C LEU A 93 19.55 3.24 2.89
N LEU A 94 18.55 2.91 2.08
CA LEU A 94 18.40 1.56 1.53
C LEU A 94 19.50 1.22 0.53
N SER A 95 19.85 2.15 -0.37
CA SER A 95 20.97 2.01 -1.31
C SER A 95 22.27 1.72 -0.57
N PHE A 96 22.57 2.49 0.48
CA PHE A 96 23.73 2.26 1.34
C PHE A 96 23.72 0.84 1.94
N LEU A 97 22.58 0.37 2.46
CA LEU A 97 22.48 -0.97 3.03
C LEU A 97 22.68 -2.07 1.98
N TYR A 98 22.13 -1.90 0.77
CA TYR A 98 22.33 -2.84 -0.33
C TYR A 98 23.78 -2.87 -0.83
N GLN A 99 24.48 -1.74 -0.84
CA GLN A 99 25.90 -1.70 -1.20
C GLN A 99 26.78 -2.49 -0.21
N HIS A 100 26.43 -2.51 1.09
CA HIS A 100 27.21 -3.20 2.12
C HIS A 100 26.78 -4.65 2.34
N THR A 101 25.50 -4.96 2.18
CA THR A 101 24.97 -6.31 2.36
C THR A 101 23.92 -6.59 1.28
N PRO A 102 24.36 -6.90 0.05
CA PRO A 102 23.49 -7.00 -1.12
C PRO A 102 22.43 -8.09 -0.99
N THR A 103 22.79 -9.25 -0.43
CA THR A 103 21.92 -10.43 -0.37
C THR A 103 20.67 -10.27 0.50
N VAL A 104 20.62 -9.24 1.34
CA VAL A 104 19.52 -8.98 2.26
C VAL A 104 18.49 -8.07 1.60
N SER A 105 17.20 -8.49 1.59
CA SER A 105 16.12 -7.65 1.08
C SER A 105 15.75 -6.52 2.05
N TRP A 106 16.58 -5.49 2.14
CA TRP A 106 16.42 -4.35 3.04
C TRP A 106 15.09 -3.61 2.85
N TYR A 107 14.62 -3.46 1.62
CA TYR A 107 13.34 -2.81 1.33
C TYR A 107 12.16 -3.60 1.94
N SER A 108 12.17 -4.94 1.82
CA SER A 108 11.15 -5.80 2.43
C SER A 108 11.24 -5.80 3.95
N ILE A 109 12.46 -5.90 4.51
CA ILE A 109 12.69 -5.88 5.96
C ILE A 109 12.19 -4.56 6.56
N TYR A 110 12.44 -3.45 5.89
CA TYR A 110 11.94 -2.14 6.30
C TYR A 110 10.41 -2.13 6.43
N GLN A 111 9.69 -2.64 5.42
CA GLN A 111 8.23 -2.71 5.47
C GLN A 111 7.73 -3.65 6.59
N TYR A 112 8.35 -4.82 6.77
CA TYR A 112 8.01 -5.76 7.84
C TYR A 112 8.23 -5.17 9.23
N LEU A 113 9.34 -4.45 9.43
CA LEU A 113 9.63 -3.75 10.67
C LEU A 113 8.56 -2.71 10.99
N LEU A 114 8.15 -1.92 10.00
CA LEU A 114 7.06 -0.95 10.17
C LEU A 114 5.73 -1.62 10.52
N ILE A 115 5.36 -2.71 9.84
CA ILE A 115 4.14 -3.47 10.15
C ILE A 115 4.20 -4.00 11.59
N PHE A 116 5.34 -4.57 12.01
CA PHE A 116 5.54 -5.09 13.37
C PHE A 116 5.40 -3.99 14.42
N LEU A 117 6.11 -2.87 14.27
CA LEU A 117 6.05 -1.74 15.19
C LEU A 117 4.63 -1.17 15.27
N SER A 118 3.95 -1.08 14.13
CA SER A 118 2.55 -0.64 14.07
C SER A 118 1.62 -1.54 14.86
N PHE A 119 1.77 -2.86 14.69
CA PHE A 119 1.01 -3.84 15.49
C PHE A 119 1.34 -3.69 16.97
N ALA A 120 2.62 -3.64 17.35
CA ALA A 120 3.03 -3.58 18.75
C ALA A 120 2.51 -2.32 19.47
N PHE A 121 2.52 -1.17 18.79
CA PHE A 121 2.02 0.09 19.34
C PHE A 121 0.49 0.10 19.42
N ALA A 122 -0.21 -0.33 18.37
CA ALA A 122 -1.67 -0.44 18.40
C ALA A 122 -2.13 -1.47 19.45
N SER A 123 -1.43 -2.59 19.57
CA SER A 123 -1.67 -3.64 20.57
C SER A 123 -1.56 -3.09 22.00
N SER A 124 -0.53 -2.28 22.26
CA SER A 124 -0.34 -1.63 23.55
C SER A 124 -1.52 -0.69 23.88
N VAL A 125 -1.98 0.12 22.92
CA VAL A 125 -3.17 0.98 23.10
C VAL A 125 -4.41 0.14 23.44
N ILE A 126 -4.68 -0.94 22.70
CA ILE A 126 -5.82 -1.84 22.97
C ILE A 126 -5.79 -2.39 24.40
N HIS A 127 -4.62 -2.79 24.89
CA HIS A 127 -4.48 -3.33 26.24
C HIS A 127 -4.75 -2.31 27.35
N HIS A 128 -4.49 -1.02 27.09
CA HIS A 128 -4.75 0.07 28.04
C HIS A 128 -6.17 0.63 27.94
N SER A 129 -6.67 0.86 26.73
CA SER A 129 -7.93 1.59 26.50
C SER A 129 -9.19 0.74 26.74
N LEU A 130 -9.08 -0.59 26.66
CA LEU A 130 -10.23 -1.49 26.84
C LEU A 130 -10.31 -2.08 28.24
N LEU A 131 -11.54 -2.32 28.69
CA LEU A 131 -11.83 -2.89 30.00
C LEU A 131 -11.84 -4.42 29.95
N THR A 132 -12.55 -5.01 28.98
CA THR A 132 -12.80 -6.45 29.00
C THR A 132 -11.74 -7.25 28.25
N LYS A 133 -11.34 -8.41 28.80
CA LYS A 133 -10.42 -9.35 28.16
C LYS A 133 -10.93 -9.82 26.79
N ARG A 134 -12.25 -10.02 26.64
CA ARG A 134 -12.87 -10.45 25.38
C ARG A 134 -12.76 -9.39 24.28
N SER A 135 -13.02 -8.12 24.60
CA SER A 135 -12.84 -7.02 23.63
C SER A 135 -11.38 -6.91 23.19
N LYS A 136 -10.44 -7.00 24.15
CA LYS A 136 -9.00 -7.02 23.86
C LYS A 136 -8.66 -8.12 22.87
N THR A 137 -9.07 -9.36 23.15
CA THR A 137 -8.82 -10.50 22.25
C THR A 137 -9.38 -10.24 20.85
N ILE A 138 -10.63 -9.79 20.71
CA ILE A 138 -11.22 -9.55 19.37
C ILE A 138 -10.47 -8.47 18.60
N TYR A 139 -10.16 -7.33 19.23
CA TYR A 139 -9.45 -6.26 18.54
C TYR A 139 -8.00 -6.63 18.25
N GLN A 140 -7.32 -7.36 19.14
CA GLN A 140 -5.99 -7.91 18.85
C GLN A 140 -6.01 -8.87 17.67
N SER A 141 -7.01 -9.76 17.58
CA SER A 141 -7.18 -10.63 16.42
C SER A 141 -7.37 -9.83 15.14
N ILE A 142 -8.22 -8.79 15.16
CA ILE A 142 -8.42 -7.92 13.99
C ILE A 142 -7.12 -7.20 13.58
N LEU A 143 -6.40 -6.60 14.54
CA LEU A 143 -5.11 -5.94 14.28
C LEU A 143 -4.09 -6.93 13.71
N LEU A 144 -4.08 -8.16 14.22
CA LEU A 144 -3.19 -9.21 13.74
C LEU A 144 -3.57 -9.59 12.31
N LEU A 145 -4.85 -9.80 11.99
CA LEU A 145 -5.30 -10.11 10.63
C LEU A 145 -4.89 -9.05 9.61
N VAL A 146 -5.06 -7.77 9.94
CA VAL A 146 -4.59 -6.66 9.09
C VAL A 146 -3.08 -6.77 8.89
N SER A 147 -2.32 -6.95 9.97
CA SER A 147 -0.86 -6.99 9.91
C SER A 147 -0.33 -8.20 9.13
N LEU A 148 -0.94 -9.38 9.29
CA LEU A 148 -0.59 -10.57 8.52
C LEU A 148 -0.88 -10.39 7.03
N HIS A 149 -2.01 -9.78 6.68
CA HIS A 149 -2.31 -9.44 5.29
C HIS A 149 -1.25 -8.51 4.68
N LEU A 150 -0.82 -7.49 5.42
CA LEU A 150 0.24 -6.58 4.97
C LEU A 150 1.61 -7.27 4.88
N CYS A 151 1.85 -8.35 5.61
CA CYS A 151 3.07 -9.16 5.43
C CYS A 151 2.98 -10.08 4.20
N ILE A 152 1.81 -10.66 3.93
CA ILE A 152 1.61 -11.53 2.75
C ILE A 152 1.69 -10.71 1.46
N PHE A 153 1.09 -9.52 1.46
CA PHE A 153 1.07 -8.57 0.35
C PHE A 153 1.58 -7.19 0.77
N PRO A 154 2.89 -7.02 1.05
CA PRO A 154 3.44 -5.72 1.39
C PRO A 154 3.20 -4.73 0.26
N GLN A 155 2.82 -3.52 0.65
CA GLN A 155 2.53 -2.44 -0.27
C GLN A 155 2.79 -1.11 0.44
N PHE A 156 3.73 -0.32 -0.09
CA PHE A 156 4.26 0.86 0.61
C PHE A 156 3.20 1.87 1.07
N THR A 157 2.12 2.07 0.31
CA THR A 157 1.02 2.99 0.68
C THR A 157 0.24 2.48 1.90
N LEU A 158 -0.12 1.20 1.90
CA LEU A 158 -0.83 0.56 3.01
C LEU A 158 0.05 0.49 4.26
N VAL A 159 1.33 0.13 4.11
CA VAL A 159 2.28 0.04 5.24
C VAL A 159 2.52 1.41 5.86
N ALA A 160 2.71 2.46 5.04
CA ALA A 160 2.83 3.83 5.53
C ALA A 160 1.55 4.29 6.24
N GLY A 161 0.38 4.06 5.65
CA GLY A 161 -0.90 4.43 6.27
C GLY A 161 -1.15 3.68 7.60
N TRP A 162 -0.84 2.39 7.65
CA TRP A 162 -0.94 1.58 8.87
C TRP A 162 0.02 2.07 9.97
N SER A 163 1.23 2.45 9.58
CA SER A 163 2.25 3.00 10.50
C SER A 163 1.87 4.37 11.03
N ALA A 164 1.39 5.26 10.17
CA ALA A 164 0.85 6.55 10.58
C ALA A 164 -0.36 6.35 11.51
N PHE A 165 -1.24 5.40 11.21
CA PHE A 165 -2.40 5.08 12.05
C PHE A 165 -1.96 4.66 13.46
N ALA A 166 -1.03 3.71 13.57
CA ALA A 166 -0.52 3.26 14.86
C ALA A 166 0.20 4.37 15.63
N ALA A 167 1.00 5.19 14.93
CA ALA A 167 1.70 6.33 15.52
C ALA A 167 0.73 7.36 16.14
N PHE A 168 -0.33 7.73 15.40
CA PHE A 168 -1.34 8.67 15.90
C PHE A 168 -2.24 8.06 16.96
N LEU A 169 -2.58 6.77 16.85
CA LEU A 169 -3.34 6.07 17.87
C LEU A 169 -2.59 6.10 19.20
N LEU A 170 -1.29 5.83 19.19
CA LEU A 170 -0.42 5.89 20.35
C LEU A 170 -0.31 7.32 20.91
N LEU A 171 -0.07 8.30 20.03
CA LEU A 171 0.04 9.73 20.37
C LEU A 171 -1.22 10.25 21.07
N MET A 172 -2.40 9.84 20.59
CA MET A 172 -3.68 10.27 21.15
C MET A 172 -3.98 9.66 22.52
N ASN A 173 -3.49 8.45 22.81
CA ASN A 173 -3.79 7.75 24.05
C ASN A 173 -2.80 8.06 25.17
N PHE A 174 -1.55 8.40 24.83
CA PHE A 174 -0.50 8.68 25.83
C PHE A 174 0.26 10.00 25.60
N PRO A 175 -0.43 11.14 25.41
CA PRO A 175 0.21 12.40 25.00
C PRO A 175 1.16 13.01 26.04
N LYS A 176 1.10 12.56 27.31
CA LYS A 176 1.96 13.07 28.40
C LYS A 176 3.25 12.26 28.58
N ASN A 177 3.36 11.08 27.96
CA ASN A 177 4.54 10.22 28.10
C ASN A 177 5.57 10.59 27.03
N LYS A 178 6.69 11.20 27.44
CA LYS A 178 7.74 11.68 26.54
C LYS A 178 8.35 10.57 25.69
N LEU A 179 8.57 9.39 26.26
CA LEU A 179 9.15 8.26 25.54
C LEU A 179 8.19 7.78 24.44
N VAL A 180 6.91 7.67 24.78
CA VAL A 180 5.86 7.30 23.81
C VAL A 180 5.72 8.35 22.71
N LEU A 181 5.79 9.64 23.05
CA LEU A 181 5.79 10.72 22.07
C LEU A 181 6.95 10.59 21.07
N VAL A 182 8.17 10.31 21.56
CA VAL A 182 9.35 10.09 20.71
C VAL A 182 9.13 8.91 19.77
N PHE A 183 8.68 7.76 20.29
CA PHE A 183 8.41 6.58 19.46
C PHE A 183 7.27 6.79 18.45
N SER A 184 6.21 7.52 18.81
CA SER A 184 5.14 7.91 17.91
C SER A 184 5.66 8.79 16.77
N ILE A 185 6.43 9.82 17.08
CA ILE A 185 7.01 10.72 16.07
C ILE A 185 7.98 9.96 15.18
N PHE A 186 8.80 9.08 15.75
CA PHE A 186 9.73 8.23 15.00
C PHE A 186 9.01 7.29 14.03
N LEU A 187 7.98 6.57 14.49
CA LEU A 187 7.20 5.69 13.59
C LEU A 187 6.51 6.50 12.49
N PHE A 188 5.94 7.66 12.82
CA PHE A 188 5.33 8.55 11.83
C PHE A 188 6.35 9.11 10.83
N PHE A 189 7.56 9.44 11.28
CA PHE A 189 8.66 9.89 10.41
C PHE A 189 8.97 8.84 9.34
N PHE A 190 9.20 7.58 9.73
CA PHE A 190 9.47 6.51 8.77
C PHE A 190 8.25 6.19 7.88
N ALA A 191 7.03 6.26 8.42
CA ALA A 191 5.81 6.15 7.61
C ALA A 191 5.77 7.22 6.51
N ALA A 192 6.09 8.47 6.84
CA ALA A 192 6.09 9.59 5.91
C ALA A 192 7.25 9.53 4.91
N LEU A 193 8.42 9.01 5.31
CA LEU A 193 9.53 8.72 4.41
C LEU A 193 9.16 7.66 3.35
N LEU A 194 8.37 6.65 3.74
CA LEU A 194 7.89 5.62 2.82
C LEU A 194 6.80 6.16 1.89
N ARG A 195 5.79 6.85 2.45
CA ARG A 195 4.72 7.47 1.65
C ARG A 195 4.03 8.62 2.41
N ALA A 196 4.42 9.85 2.09
CA ALA A 196 3.91 11.06 2.74
C ALA A 196 2.40 11.25 2.54
N GLU A 197 1.88 10.97 1.35
CA GLU A 197 0.46 11.18 0.98
C GLU A 197 -0.47 10.22 1.73
N ALA A 198 -0.03 8.97 1.94
CA ALA A 198 -0.77 8.02 2.78
C ALA A 198 -0.77 8.48 4.24
N SER A 199 0.37 8.96 4.72
CA SER A 199 0.52 9.50 6.07
C SER A 199 -0.33 10.75 6.30
N LEU A 200 -0.44 11.63 5.29
CA LEU A 200 -1.30 12.81 5.28
C LEU A 200 -2.78 12.43 5.37
N LEU A 201 -3.22 11.46 4.58
CA LEU A 201 -4.61 10.98 4.60
C LEU A 201 -5.03 10.51 5.99
N ILE A 202 -4.16 9.74 6.66
CA ILE A 202 -4.40 9.29 8.02
C ILE A 202 -4.40 10.46 9.01
N TRP A 203 -3.44 11.39 8.89
CA TRP A 203 -3.41 12.60 9.71
C TRP A 203 -4.72 13.40 9.59
N LEU A 204 -5.25 13.59 8.38
CA LEU A 204 -6.55 14.27 8.15
C LEU A 204 -7.70 13.57 8.88
N GLY A 205 -7.76 12.24 8.84
CA GLY A 205 -8.77 11.47 9.56
C GLY A 205 -8.68 11.65 11.08
N PHE A 206 -7.47 11.70 11.62
CA PHE A 206 -7.23 11.96 13.04
C PHE A 206 -7.58 13.40 13.45
N VAL A 207 -7.26 14.40 12.62
CA VAL A 207 -7.69 15.79 12.83
C VAL A 207 -9.22 15.89 12.85
N TRP A 208 -9.89 15.24 11.91
CA TRP A 208 -11.35 15.21 11.86
C TRP A 208 -11.95 14.58 13.13
N PHE A 209 -11.36 13.48 13.61
CA PHE A 209 -11.78 12.82 14.85
C PHE A 209 -11.60 13.73 16.07
N MET A 210 -10.49 14.44 16.12
CA MET A 210 -10.16 15.39 17.18
C MET A 210 -11.14 16.57 17.25
N ILE A 211 -11.52 17.12 16.09
CA ILE A 211 -12.53 18.18 15.98
C ILE A 211 -13.86 17.68 16.53
N ALA A 212 -14.30 16.48 16.15
CA ALA A 212 -15.55 15.89 16.64
C ALA A 212 -15.59 15.69 18.17
N LYS A 213 -14.41 15.57 18.82
CA LYS A 213 -14.25 15.38 20.26
C LYS A 213 -13.86 16.62 21.07
N PHE A 214 -13.53 17.75 20.44
CA PHE A 214 -13.11 19.00 21.12
C PHE A 214 -11.88 18.85 22.05
N GLN A 215 -10.86 18.08 21.66
CA GLN A 215 -9.70 17.78 22.53
C GLN A 215 -8.48 18.70 22.29
N LYS A 216 -8.41 19.88 22.93
CA LYS A 216 -7.36 20.90 22.66
C LYS A 216 -5.89 20.43 22.84
N ILE A 217 -5.57 19.66 23.89
CA ILE A 217 -4.16 19.28 24.21
C ILE A 217 -3.53 18.37 23.14
N LYS A 218 -4.32 17.58 22.41
CA LYS A 218 -3.77 16.69 21.36
C LYS A 218 -3.62 17.40 20.00
N ALA A 219 -4.15 18.62 19.86
CA ALA A 219 -3.97 19.43 18.66
C ALA A 219 -2.51 19.83 18.45
N LEU A 220 -1.79 20.21 19.52
CA LEU A 220 -0.37 20.59 19.44
C LEU A 220 0.50 19.47 18.85
N HIS A 221 0.31 18.23 19.28
CA HIS A 221 1.11 17.11 18.80
C HIS A 221 0.81 16.77 17.33
N LEU A 222 -0.44 16.92 16.90
CA LEU A 222 -0.80 16.81 15.49
C LEU A 222 -0.18 17.94 14.66
N SER A 223 -0.03 19.14 15.22
CA SER A 223 0.71 20.23 14.56
C SER A 223 2.19 19.92 14.38
N ILE A 224 2.84 19.31 15.38
CA ILE A 224 4.25 18.86 15.25
C ILE A 224 4.37 17.84 14.12
N ALA A 225 3.48 16.85 14.07
CA ALA A 225 3.45 15.85 13.00
C ALA A 225 3.21 16.50 11.62
N LEU A 226 2.33 17.50 11.53
CA LEU A 226 2.11 18.24 10.29
C LEU A 226 3.36 19.00 9.85
N ILE A 227 4.03 19.71 10.76
CA ILE A 227 5.27 20.43 10.45
C ILE A 227 6.32 19.46 9.91
N LEU A 228 6.52 18.31 10.58
CA LEU A 228 7.44 17.28 10.12
C LEU A 228 7.09 16.79 8.71
N LEU A 229 5.80 16.53 8.45
CA LEU A 229 5.33 16.09 7.16
C LEU A 229 5.56 17.14 6.07
N LEU A 230 5.30 18.42 6.35
CA LEU A 230 5.55 19.53 5.43
C LEU A 230 7.05 19.70 5.15
N VAL A 231 7.92 19.51 6.15
CA VAL A 231 9.38 19.52 5.98
C VAL A 231 9.81 18.36 5.07
N LEU A 232 9.29 17.16 5.25
CA LEU A 232 9.60 16.01 4.39
C LEU A 232 9.11 16.21 2.96
N ILE A 233 7.88 16.69 2.76
CA ILE A 233 7.35 17.00 1.43
C ILE A 233 8.17 18.12 0.76
N GLY A 234 8.48 19.18 1.51
CA GLY A 234 9.27 20.31 1.01
C GLY A 234 10.69 19.91 0.64
N SER A 235 11.38 19.16 1.50
CA SER A 235 12.75 18.69 1.23
C SER A 235 12.82 17.69 0.08
N LYS A 236 11.85 16.78 -0.07
CA LYS A 236 11.71 15.94 -1.27
C LYS A 236 11.56 16.80 -2.53
N SER A 237 10.66 17.79 -2.51
CA SER A 237 10.43 18.66 -3.66
C SER A 237 11.67 19.49 -4.03
N ILE A 238 12.42 19.99 -3.04
CA ILE A 238 13.67 20.72 -3.28
C ILE A 238 14.70 19.79 -3.94
N TYR A 239 14.90 18.59 -3.40
CA TYR A 239 15.82 17.60 -3.98
C TYR A 239 15.45 17.26 -5.42
N GLU A 240 14.18 16.94 -5.66
CA GLU A 240 13.67 16.58 -6.99
C GLU A 240 13.90 17.69 -8.02
N ASN A 241 13.67 18.95 -7.65
CA ASN A 241 13.86 20.11 -8.51
C ASN A 241 15.33 20.47 -8.79
N GLN A 242 16.26 20.01 -7.95
CA GLN A 242 17.70 20.28 -8.08
C GLN A 242 18.49 19.08 -8.65
N SER A 243 17.83 17.93 -8.79
CA SER A 243 18.44 16.69 -9.26
C SER A 243 18.37 16.52 -10.79
N GLU A 244 19.13 15.54 -11.31
CA GLU A 244 19.03 15.10 -12.72
C GLU A 244 17.64 14.57 -13.10
N TYR A 245 16.80 14.22 -12.11
CA TYR A 245 15.47 13.65 -12.33
C TYR A 245 14.41 14.70 -12.68
N LYS A 246 14.71 16.01 -12.60
CA LYS A 246 13.71 17.09 -12.78
C LYS A 246 12.88 16.94 -14.06
N GLY A 247 13.53 16.81 -15.22
CA GLY A 247 12.83 16.70 -16.51
C GLY A 247 11.93 15.46 -16.59
N TYR A 248 12.43 14.33 -16.09
CA TYR A 248 11.66 13.10 -15.95
C TYR A 248 10.44 13.28 -15.03
N LEU A 249 10.63 13.94 -13.87
CA LEU A 249 9.56 14.13 -12.89
C LEU A 249 8.48 15.10 -13.37
N GLU A 250 8.83 16.13 -14.14
CA GLU A 250 7.88 17.01 -14.82
C GLU A 250 7.00 16.23 -15.79
N PHE A 251 7.60 15.39 -16.63
CA PHE A 251 6.87 14.50 -17.53
C PHE A 251 6.00 13.49 -16.76
N ASN A 252 6.58 12.80 -15.77
CA ASN A 252 5.89 11.78 -14.99
C ASN A 252 4.69 12.36 -14.23
N LYS A 253 4.77 13.61 -13.76
CA LYS A 253 3.64 14.32 -13.14
C LYS A 253 2.50 14.55 -14.14
N ALA A 254 2.80 15.06 -15.33
CA ALA A 254 1.78 15.27 -16.37
C ALA A 254 1.18 13.94 -16.86
N ARG A 255 2.02 12.91 -17.03
CA ARG A 255 1.60 11.54 -17.37
C ARG A 255 0.63 11.01 -16.32
N HIS A 256 0.98 11.11 -15.04
CA HIS A 256 0.13 10.67 -13.92
C HIS A 256 -1.23 11.39 -13.92
N GLN A 257 -1.27 12.69 -14.19
CA GLN A 257 -2.50 13.47 -14.25
C GLN A 257 -3.46 13.00 -15.34
N VAL A 258 -2.97 12.38 -16.41
CA VAL A 258 -3.78 11.83 -17.49
C VAL A 258 -4.12 10.36 -17.24
N ILE A 259 -3.11 9.50 -17.08
CA ILE A 259 -3.31 8.04 -17.06
C ILE A 259 -4.07 7.55 -15.82
N ASP A 260 -3.88 8.22 -14.67
CA ASP A 260 -4.64 7.95 -13.44
C ASP A 260 -5.86 8.89 -13.31
N HIS A 261 -6.22 9.63 -14.36
CA HIS A 261 -7.47 10.37 -14.39
C HIS A 261 -8.66 9.41 -14.46
N PRO A 262 -9.70 9.57 -13.62
CA PRO A 262 -10.79 8.60 -13.57
C PRO A 262 -11.63 8.55 -14.85
N VAL A 263 -11.68 9.65 -15.63
CA VAL A 263 -12.32 9.67 -16.97
C VAL A 263 -11.44 8.97 -18.01
N PHE A 264 -10.11 9.17 -17.99
CA PHE A 264 -9.19 8.50 -18.92
C PHE A 264 -9.24 6.98 -18.74
N PHE A 265 -9.22 6.54 -17.48
CA PHE A 265 -9.37 5.13 -17.13
C PHE A 265 -10.68 4.54 -17.67
N GLN A 266 -11.80 5.26 -17.52
CA GLN A 266 -13.08 4.82 -18.06
C GLN A 266 -13.06 4.76 -19.60
N ASN A 267 -12.51 5.78 -20.25
CA ASN A 267 -12.38 5.84 -21.71
C ASN A 267 -11.52 4.69 -22.25
N THR A 268 -10.52 4.24 -21.49
CA THR A 268 -9.69 3.08 -21.83
C THR A 268 -10.52 1.78 -21.79
N ILE A 269 -11.35 1.59 -20.76
CA ILE A 269 -12.26 0.43 -20.66
C ILE A 269 -13.31 0.44 -21.78
N GLU A 270 -13.79 1.63 -22.15
CA GLU A 270 -14.76 1.83 -23.23
C GLU A 270 -14.11 1.86 -24.62
N GLU A 271 -12.82 1.52 -24.73
CA GLU A 271 -12.05 1.45 -25.99
C GLU A 271 -12.08 2.74 -26.84
N VAL A 272 -12.29 3.90 -26.20
CA VAL A 272 -12.37 5.22 -26.86
C VAL A 272 -11.10 5.55 -27.64
N TYR A 273 -9.95 5.09 -27.14
CA TYR A 273 -8.64 5.37 -27.73
C TYR A 273 -8.20 4.36 -28.79
N SER A 274 -9.00 3.33 -29.10
CA SER A 274 -8.65 2.26 -30.04
C SER A 274 -8.21 2.77 -31.44
N ASN A 275 -8.83 3.87 -31.90
CA ASN A 275 -8.57 4.46 -33.22
C ASN A 275 -7.52 5.59 -33.20
N ASP A 276 -7.02 5.98 -32.03
CA ASP A 276 -5.96 6.99 -31.91
C ASP A 276 -4.66 6.28 -31.51
N PRO A 277 -3.72 6.04 -32.45
CA PRO A 277 -2.50 5.28 -32.17
C PRO A 277 -1.69 5.84 -30.99
N LYS A 278 -1.66 7.17 -30.85
CA LYS A 278 -0.95 7.86 -29.76
C LYS A 278 -1.56 7.51 -28.41
N TRP A 279 -2.87 7.66 -28.28
CA TRP A 279 -3.53 7.38 -26.99
C TRP A 279 -3.73 5.89 -26.72
N LYS A 280 -3.85 5.05 -27.76
CA LYS A 280 -3.90 3.57 -27.62
C LYS A 280 -2.65 3.07 -26.92
N VAL A 281 -1.48 3.35 -27.47
CA VAL A 281 -0.18 2.93 -26.95
C VAL A 281 0.05 3.50 -25.55
N PHE A 282 -0.29 4.78 -25.33
CA PHE A 282 -0.20 5.41 -24.01
C PHE A 282 -1.11 4.75 -22.96
N SER A 283 -2.33 4.35 -23.34
CA SER A 283 -3.28 3.68 -22.43
C SER A 283 -2.80 2.28 -21.99
N GLN A 284 -1.94 1.66 -22.80
CA GLN A 284 -1.30 0.36 -22.56
C GLN A 284 0.01 0.47 -21.77
N TRP A 285 0.39 1.68 -21.30
CA TRP A 285 1.61 1.94 -20.54
C TRP A 285 2.93 1.82 -21.32
N PHE A 286 2.90 1.84 -22.66
CA PHE A 286 4.10 1.98 -23.48
C PHE A 286 4.42 3.47 -23.68
N ILE A 287 5.47 3.96 -23.03
CA ILE A 287 5.66 5.42 -22.83
C ILE A 287 7.05 5.88 -23.22
N GLN A 288 8.07 5.01 -23.17
CA GLN A 288 9.47 5.38 -23.34
C GLN A 288 9.70 6.29 -24.54
N GLU A 289 9.38 5.81 -25.74
CA GLU A 289 9.56 6.55 -27.01
C GLU A 289 8.23 6.92 -27.68
N SER A 290 7.10 6.55 -27.07
CA SER A 290 5.76 6.81 -27.63
C SER A 290 5.31 8.26 -27.45
N PRO A 291 4.68 8.95 -28.43
CA PRO A 291 3.86 10.12 -28.12
C PRO A 291 2.74 9.69 -27.15
N PRO A 292 2.31 10.50 -26.18
CA PRO A 292 2.24 11.97 -26.15
C PRO A 292 3.47 12.72 -25.62
N THR A 293 3.59 13.99 -26.03
CA THR A 293 4.52 14.97 -25.44
C THR A 293 3.96 15.56 -24.14
N LEU A 294 4.79 16.34 -23.41
CA LEU A 294 4.33 17.08 -22.24
C LEU A 294 3.17 18.06 -22.59
N ALA A 295 3.20 18.68 -23.77
CA ALA A 295 2.15 19.58 -24.22
C ALA A 295 0.84 18.84 -24.49
N ASP A 296 0.91 17.69 -25.17
CA ASP A 296 -0.24 16.80 -25.40
C ASP A 296 -0.90 16.37 -24.09
N LEU A 297 -0.09 15.93 -23.11
CA LEU A 297 -0.58 15.50 -21.80
C LEU A 297 -1.32 16.63 -21.06
N ASN A 298 -0.75 17.84 -21.06
CA ASN A 298 -1.36 19.00 -20.42
C ASN A 298 -2.67 19.42 -21.10
N LEU A 299 -2.75 19.33 -22.43
CA LEU A 299 -3.97 19.62 -23.17
C LEU A 299 -5.04 18.58 -22.85
N HIS A 300 -4.71 17.30 -22.94
CA HIS A 300 -5.65 16.22 -22.69
C HIS A 300 -6.13 16.19 -21.25
N TYR A 301 -5.27 16.51 -20.28
CA TYR A 301 -5.69 16.68 -18.88
C TYR A 301 -6.78 17.75 -18.72
N LYS A 302 -6.68 18.89 -19.43
CA LYS A 302 -7.73 19.93 -19.40
C LYS A 302 -9.04 19.44 -20.00
N GLU A 303 -8.97 18.69 -21.11
CA GLU A 303 -10.14 18.08 -21.73
C GLU A 303 -10.83 17.11 -20.77
N LEU A 304 -10.07 16.22 -20.14
CA LEU A 304 -10.57 15.25 -19.18
C LEU A 304 -11.26 15.90 -17.97
N ASN A 305 -10.70 17.00 -17.45
CA ASN A 305 -11.29 17.75 -16.34
C ASN A 305 -12.68 18.32 -16.66
N SER A 306 -12.95 18.63 -17.93
CA SER A 306 -14.27 19.14 -18.37
C SER A 306 -15.41 18.14 -18.15
N HIS A 307 -15.08 16.85 -18.01
CA HIS A 307 -16.05 15.77 -17.83
C HIS A 307 -16.36 15.41 -16.37
N TYR A 308 -15.67 15.98 -15.38
CA TYR A 308 -15.85 15.63 -13.96
C TYR A 308 -17.32 15.73 -13.52
N PHE A 309 -17.98 16.83 -13.88
CA PHE A 309 -19.36 17.10 -13.44
C PHE A 309 -20.43 16.50 -14.35
N SER A 310 -20.05 15.62 -15.29
CA SER A 310 -21.05 14.89 -16.08
C SER A 310 -21.80 13.88 -15.21
N ILE A 311 -23.10 13.71 -15.50
CA ILE A 311 -23.95 12.71 -14.83
C ILE A 311 -23.38 11.31 -15.03
N LYS A 312 -22.89 11.01 -16.24
CA LYS A 312 -22.22 9.74 -16.58
C LYS A 312 -21.04 9.50 -15.63
N HIS A 313 -20.11 10.45 -15.52
CA HIS A 313 -18.91 10.28 -14.68
C HIS A 313 -19.25 10.09 -13.20
N SER A 314 -20.24 10.83 -12.69
CA SER A 314 -20.69 10.70 -11.31
C SER A 314 -21.18 9.28 -11.00
N TRP A 315 -21.99 8.68 -11.88
CA TRP A 315 -22.44 7.29 -11.71
C TRP A 315 -21.30 6.28 -11.88
N VAL A 316 -20.45 6.44 -12.89
CA VAL A 316 -19.27 5.59 -13.11
C VAL A 316 -18.35 5.59 -11.90
N SER A 317 -18.18 6.73 -11.23
CA SER A 317 -17.32 6.82 -10.04
C SER A 317 -17.79 5.91 -8.89
N LEU A 318 -19.11 5.77 -8.70
CA LEU A 318 -19.70 4.88 -7.69
C LEU A 318 -19.58 3.41 -8.11
N ILE A 319 -19.82 3.11 -9.39
CA ILE A 319 -19.66 1.76 -9.94
C ILE A 319 -18.22 1.28 -9.77
N ARG A 320 -17.24 2.13 -10.11
CA ARG A 320 -15.81 1.83 -9.93
C ARG A 320 -15.49 1.52 -8.47
N LEU A 321 -15.99 2.32 -7.53
CA LEU A 321 -15.79 2.09 -6.10
C LEU A 321 -16.36 0.71 -5.67
N LEU A 322 -17.56 0.38 -6.14
CA LEU A 322 -18.17 -0.93 -5.89
C LEU A 322 -17.33 -2.07 -6.49
N GLN A 323 -16.87 -1.94 -7.74
CA GLN A 323 -16.01 -2.92 -8.40
C GLN A 323 -14.72 -3.16 -7.63
N VAL A 324 -14.07 -2.10 -7.12
CA VAL A 324 -12.88 -2.26 -6.28
C VAL A 324 -13.22 -3.05 -5.02
N HIS A 325 -14.36 -2.77 -4.37
CA HIS A 325 -14.77 -3.53 -3.19
C HIS A 325 -15.06 -5.01 -3.49
N LEU A 326 -15.66 -5.31 -4.65
CA LEU A 326 -15.92 -6.68 -5.10
C LEU A 326 -14.64 -7.43 -5.49
N THR A 327 -13.63 -6.73 -5.99
CA THR A 327 -12.34 -7.33 -6.34
C THR A 327 -11.48 -7.58 -5.11
N GLU A 328 -11.49 -6.65 -4.15
CA GLU A 328 -10.62 -6.65 -2.96
C GLU A 328 -11.32 -7.25 -1.74
N LEU A 329 -11.90 -8.44 -1.89
CA LEU A 329 -12.84 -9.05 -0.92
C LEU A 329 -12.32 -9.06 0.52
N PHE A 330 -11.05 -9.38 0.75
CA PHE A 330 -10.49 -9.42 2.11
C PHE A 330 -10.45 -8.04 2.77
N LYS A 331 -9.96 -7.02 2.04
CA LYS A 331 -9.93 -5.63 2.54
C LYS A 331 -11.34 -5.07 2.69
N SER A 332 -12.25 -5.40 1.78
CA SER A 332 -13.68 -5.03 1.86
C SER A 332 -14.39 -5.64 3.05
N PHE A 333 -14.11 -6.91 3.36
CA PHE A 333 -14.62 -7.57 4.56
C PHE A 333 -14.15 -6.84 5.84
N LEU A 334 -12.87 -6.47 5.91
CA LEU A 334 -12.34 -5.72 7.05
C LEU A 334 -12.98 -4.33 7.15
N ALA A 335 -13.11 -3.61 6.03
CA ALA A 335 -13.78 -2.31 5.97
C ALA A 335 -15.24 -2.40 6.46
N LEU A 336 -15.99 -3.40 6.00
CA LEU A 336 -17.36 -3.66 6.46
C LEU A 336 -17.41 -3.98 7.95
N THR A 337 -16.47 -4.79 8.44
CA THR A 337 -16.33 -5.09 9.88
C THR A 337 -16.12 -3.82 10.69
N PHE A 338 -15.29 -2.88 10.22
CA PHE A 338 -15.06 -1.61 10.91
C PHE A 338 -16.33 -0.75 10.93
N LEU A 339 -17.06 -0.67 9.81
CA LEU A 339 -18.34 0.04 9.74
C LEU A 339 -19.39 -0.55 10.69
N ILE A 340 -19.52 -1.89 10.73
CA ILE A 340 -20.46 -2.58 11.63
C ILE A 340 -20.09 -2.32 13.09
N LEU A 341 -18.81 -2.45 13.46
CA LEU A 341 -18.34 -2.18 14.82
C LEU A 341 -18.58 -0.72 15.21
N TYR A 342 -18.35 0.21 14.28
CA TYR A 342 -18.63 1.63 14.47
C TYR A 342 -20.11 1.86 14.76
N TRP A 343 -20.99 1.29 13.95
CA TRP A 343 -22.44 1.40 14.11
C TRP A 343 -22.92 0.83 15.44
N ILE A 344 -22.46 -0.37 15.82
CA ILE A 344 -22.81 -1.02 17.09
C ILE A 344 -22.52 -0.09 18.28
N HIS A 345 -21.37 0.58 18.29
CA HIS A 345 -20.96 1.45 19.38
C HIS A 345 -21.62 2.83 19.35
N TYR A 346 -21.84 3.39 18.16
CA TYR A 346 -22.14 4.82 18.02
C TYR A 346 -23.47 5.16 17.37
N ARG A 347 -24.35 4.19 17.06
CA ARG A 347 -25.70 4.45 16.54
C ARG A 347 -26.55 5.44 17.35
N GLY A 348 -26.27 5.59 18.65
CA GLY A 348 -26.95 6.58 19.52
C GLY A 348 -26.21 7.91 19.70
N ASN A 349 -25.00 8.05 19.18
CA ASN A 349 -24.13 9.22 19.41
C ASN A 349 -24.09 10.12 18.16
N LYS A 350 -24.90 11.19 18.17
CA LYS A 350 -25.03 12.12 17.04
C LYS A 350 -23.70 12.70 16.55
N LYS A 351 -22.78 13.06 17.46
CA LYS A 351 -21.46 13.64 17.10
C LYS A 351 -20.60 12.62 16.36
N MET A 352 -20.57 11.38 16.84
CA MET A 352 -19.79 10.31 16.22
C MET A 352 -20.41 9.83 14.91
N LEU A 353 -21.74 9.85 14.78
CA LEU A 353 -22.40 9.62 13.49
C LEU A 353 -22.08 10.72 12.48
N LEU A 354 -22.13 11.99 12.88
CA LEU A 354 -21.76 13.12 12.03
C LEU A 354 -20.30 13.01 11.56
N PHE A 355 -19.38 12.64 12.45
CA PHE A 355 -17.98 12.35 12.08
C PHE A 355 -17.90 11.32 10.96
N ALA A 356 -18.57 10.17 11.12
CA ALA A 356 -18.51 9.08 10.15
C ALA A 356 -19.17 9.46 8.82
N ILE A 357 -20.33 10.12 8.85
CA ILE A 357 -21.03 10.59 7.65
C ILE A 357 -20.17 11.58 6.87
N ALA A 358 -19.60 12.58 7.54
CA ALA A 358 -18.74 13.56 6.88
C ALA A 358 -17.45 12.94 6.33
N TRP A 359 -16.87 11.96 7.05
CA TRP A 359 -15.69 11.23 6.57
C TRP A 359 -15.99 10.35 5.35
N ILE A 360 -17.12 9.65 5.34
CA ILE A 360 -17.59 8.87 4.19
C ILE A 360 -17.90 9.81 3.01
N PHE A 361 -18.52 10.97 3.28
CA PHE A 361 -18.77 11.96 2.23
C PHE A 361 -17.48 12.51 1.63
N PHE A 362 -16.48 12.81 2.46
CA PHE A 362 -15.12 13.15 2.00
C PHE A 362 -14.51 12.03 1.15
N PHE A 363 -14.64 10.77 1.57
CA PHE A 363 -14.17 9.62 0.80
C PHE A 363 -14.85 9.53 -0.58
N LEU A 364 -16.17 9.70 -0.64
CA LEU A 364 -16.92 9.67 -1.91
C LEU A 364 -16.52 10.80 -2.85
N ILE A 365 -16.34 12.03 -2.32
CA ILE A 365 -15.80 13.16 -3.10
C ILE A 365 -14.39 12.83 -3.59
N PHE A 366 -13.52 12.34 -2.71
CA PHE A 366 -12.15 12.01 -3.07
C PHE A 366 -12.10 10.93 -4.17
N ASN A 367 -12.99 9.94 -4.12
CA ASN A 367 -13.15 8.90 -5.15
C ASN A 367 -13.69 9.42 -6.47
N HIS A 368 -14.54 10.45 -6.44
CA HIS A 368 -15.07 11.05 -7.65
C HIS A 368 -13.96 11.72 -8.50
N PHE A 369 -13.08 12.48 -7.83
CA PHE A 369 -12.02 13.23 -8.49
C PHE A 369 -10.74 12.42 -8.76
N ASN A 370 -10.53 11.30 -8.04
CA ASN A 370 -9.31 10.49 -8.16
C ASN A 370 -9.63 9.05 -8.57
N HIS A 371 -8.81 8.45 -9.43
CA HIS A 371 -8.85 7.01 -9.64
C HIS A 371 -8.22 6.27 -8.45
N ILE A 372 -9.04 5.96 -7.45
CA ILE A 372 -8.56 5.29 -6.24
C ILE A 372 -8.51 3.77 -6.45
N ARG A 373 -7.31 3.19 -6.32
CA ARG A 373 -7.11 1.74 -6.32
C ARG A 373 -7.35 1.14 -4.92
N GLY A 374 -7.57 -0.17 -4.85
CA GLY A 374 -7.88 -0.90 -3.59
C GLY A 374 -6.90 -0.66 -2.44
N ARG A 375 -5.61 -0.43 -2.76
CA ARG A 375 -4.56 -0.08 -1.80
C ARG A 375 -4.77 1.25 -1.04
N VAL A 376 -5.50 2.21 -1.63
CA VAL A 376 -5.80 3.50 -0.97
C VAL A 376 -7.16 3.47 -0.28
N ILE A 377 -8.15 2.77 -0.86
CA ILE A 377 -9.51 2.67 -0.32
C ILE A 377 -9.50 2.15 1.13
N PHE A 378 -8.70 1.14 1.43
CA PHE A 378 -8.63 0.58 2.78
C PHE A 378 -8.19 1.61 3.83
N LEU A 379 -7.34 2.56 3.47
CA LEU A 379 -6.86 3.61 4.39
C LEU A 379 -7.98 4.54 4.86
N PHE A 380 -9.04 4.73 4.07
CA PHE A 380 -10.20 5.52 4.49
C PHE A 380 -10.98 4.88 5.64
N TYR A 381 -10.82 3.59 5.90
CA TYR A 381 -11.51 2.92 7.01
C TYR A 381 -10.71 2.93 8.31
N LEU A 382 -9.38 3.14 8.25
CA LEU A 382 -8.53 3.17 9.44
C LEU A 382 -8.91 4.30 10.42
N PRO A 383 -9.22 5.54 9.99
CA PRO A 383 -9.66 6.61 10.90
C PRO A 383 -10.98 6.35 11.63
N LEU A 384 -11.74 5.31 11.27
CA LEU A 384 -12.94 4.89 12.00
C LEU A 384 -12.62 4.03 13.22
N LEU A 385 -11.40 3.46 13.30
CA LEU A 385 -10.97 2.58 14.38
C LEU A 385 -10.68 3.28 15.73
N PRO A 386 -10.08 4.49 15.82
CA PRO A 386 -9.77 5.09 17.10
C PRO A 386 -10.99 5.26 18.02
N PRO A 387 -12.16 5.73 17.54
CA PRO A 387 -13.41 5.69 18.32
C PRO A 387 -13.76 4.28 18.80
N ILE A 388 -13.70 3.29 17.90
CA ILE A 388 -14.02 1.88 18.23
C ILE A 388 -13.12 1.36 19.37
N PHE A 389 -11.84 1.72 19.37
CA PHE A 389 -10.86 1.27 20.36
C PHE A 389 -10.97 1.93 21.74
N GLU A 390 -11.80 2.96 21.88
CA GLU A 390 -12.15 3.53 23.19
C GLU A 390 -13.37 2.83 23.83
N GLN A 391 -14.07 1.98 23.08
CA GLN A 391 -15.30 1.33 23.55
C GLN A 391 -15.12 -0.19 23.65
N SER A 392 -15.34 -0.72 24.85
CA SER A 392 -15.28 -2.17 25.06
C SER A 392 -16.53 -2.86 24.54
N LEU A 393 -16.36 -3.85 23.65
CA LEU A 393 -17.42 -4.78 23.28
C LEU A 393 -17.95 -5.55 24.51
N ARG A 394 -19.25 -5.44 24.76
CA ARG A 394 -19.93 -6.16 25.85
C ARG A 394 -20.53 -7.47 25.34
N PHE A 395 -19.74 -8.53 25.36
CA PHE A 395 -20.22 -9.87 25.03
C PHE A 395 -21.05 -10.46 26.19
N LYS A 396 -22.39 -10.41 26.08
CA LYS A 396 -23.30 -11.01 27.05
C LYS A 396 -23.17 -12.53 27.14
N ASN A 397 -22.94 -13.20 26.00
CA ASN A 397 -22.85 -14.65 25.91
C ASN A 397 -21.44 -15.09 25.45
N LYS A 398 -20.86 -16.11 26.11
CA LYS A 398 -19.61 -16.76 25.70
C LYS A 398 -19.69 -17.35 24.28
N PHE A 399 -20.88 -17.82 23.88
CA PHE A 399 -21.14 -18.37 22.55
C PHE A 399 -20.88 -17.33 21.45
N ILE A 400 -21.44 -16.12 21.57
CA ILE A 400 -21.27 -15.05 20.56
C ILE A 400 -19.78 -14.65 20.42
N PHE A 401 -19.06 -14.59 21.53
CA PHE A 401 -17.62 -14.34 21.52
C PHE A 401 -16.85 -15.47 20.80
N GLY A 402 -17.15 -16.72 21.12
CA GLY A 402 -16.55 -17.88 20.45
C GLY A 402 -16.84 -17.88 18.94
N LEU A 403 -18.09 -17.66 18.55
CA LEU A 403 -18.50 -17.56 17.14
C LEU A 403 -17.76 -16.44 16.40
N SER A 404 -17.57 -15.28 17.05
CA SER A 404 -16.81 -14.17 16.46
C SER A 404 -15.36 -14.56 16.17
N LEU A 405 -14.72 -15.29 17.08
CA LEU A 405 -13.36 -15.80 16.87
C LEU A 405 -13.30 -16.86 15.79
N ILE A 406 -14.30 -17.76 15.72
CA ILE A 406 -14.39 -18.77 14.67
C ILE A 406 -14.52 -18.12 13.29
N ILE A 407 -15.37 -17.09 13.15
CA ILE A 407 -15.53 -16.35 11.88
C ILE A 407 -14.20 -15.70 11.47
N LEU A 408 -13.52 -15.01 12.39
CA LEU A 408 -12.22 -14.40 12.10
C LEU A 408 -11.17 -15.44 11.71
N GLY A 409 -11.12 -16.58 12.41
CA GLY A 409 -10.23 -17.70 12.09
C GLY A 409 -10.53 -18.34 10.74
N PHE A 410 -11.80 -18.58 10.43
CA PHE A 410 -12.24 -19.13 9.15
C PHE A 410 -11.85 -18.23 7.98
N LEU A 411 -12.02 -16.92 8.12
CA LEU A 411 -11.65 -15.95 7.10
C LEU A 411 -10.13 -15.86 6.89
N LEU A 412 -9.35 -15.95 7.97
CA LEU A 412 -7.90 -16.06 7.86
C LEU A 412 -7.51 -17.33 7.11
N SER A 413 -8.14 -18.46 7.42
CA SER A 413 -7.88 -19.73 6.72
C SER A 413 -8.20 -19.64 5.23
N ILE A 414 -9.32 -19.05 4.84
CA ILE A 414 -9.65 -18.80 3.42
C ILE A 414 -8.58 -17.91 2.78
N HIS A 415 -8.19 -16.82 3.45
CA HIS A 415 -7.21 -15.88 2.92
C HIS A 415 -5.85 -16.55 2.70
N ILE A 416 -5.38 -17.34 3.67
CA ILE A 416 -4.13 -18.11 3.57
C ILE A 416 -4.25 -19.16 2.47
N PHE A 417 -5.37 -19.88 2.37
CA PHE A 417 -5.58 -20.87 1.31
C PHE A 417 -5.50 -20.26 -0.09
N ASN A 418 -6.19 -19.12 -0.31
CA ASN A 418 -6.14 -18.40 -1.58
C ASN A 418 -4.72 -17.92 -1.90
N PHE A 419 -4.00 -17.39 -0.90
CA PHE A 419 -2.60 -17.00 -1.05
C PHE A 419 -1.71 -18.19 -1.44
N LEU A 420 -1.84 -19.34 -0.77
CA LEU A 420 -1.01 -20.52 -1.07
C LEU A 420 -1.31 -21.09 -2.46
N ASN A 421 -2.57 -21.06 -2.91
CA ASN A 421 -2.92 -21.47 -4.27
C ASN A 421 -2.35 -20.52 -5.32
N GLU A 422 -2.44 -19.21 -5.08
CA GLU A 422 -1.84 -18.20 -5.95
C GLU A 422 -0.30 -18.32 -5.98
N ALA A 423 0.33 -18.63 -4.84
CA ALA A 423 1.76 -18.90 -4.77
C ALA A 423 2.20 -20.11 -5.61
N LYS A 424 1.41 -21.19 -5.62
CA LYS A 424 1.66 -22.35 -6.49
C LYS A 424 1.57 -21.98 -7.97
N LYS A 425 0.53 -21.22 -8.39
CA LYS A 425 0.40 -20.76 -9.79
C LYS A 425 1.59 -19.87 -10.18
N ARG A 426 2.00 -18.94 -9.32
CA ARG A 426 3.20 -18.12 -9.52
C ARG A 426 4.46 -18.96 -9.69
N GLN A 427 4.70 -19.93 -8.81
CA GLN A 427 5.88 -20.79 -8.88
C GLN A 427 5.92 -21.60 -10.18
N SER A 428 4.77 -22.10 -10.64
CA SER A 428 4.65 -22.77 -11.94
C SER A 428 5.05 -21.83 -13.09
N GLN A 429 4.54 -20.59 -13.12
CA GLN A 429 4.88 -19.64 -14.17
C GLN A 429 6.35 -19.19 -14.11
N LEU A 430 6.94 -19.03 -12.92
CA LEU A 430 8.37 -18.75 -12.79
C LEU A 430 9.25 -19.90 -13.31
N SER A 431 8.86 -21.15 -13.06
CA SER A 431 9.59 -22.32 -13.58
C SER A 431 9.49 -22.42 -15.11
N GLN A 432 8.33 -22.05 -15.68
CA GLN A 432 8.15 -21.96 -17.13
C GLN A 432 9.00 -20.83 -17.72
N TYR A 433 9.02 -19.66 -17.07
CA TYR A 433 9.89 -18.55 -17.46
C TYR A 433 11.36 -18.97 -17.47
N GLU A 434 11.84 -19.64 -16.41
CA GLU A 434 13.19 -20.22 -16.35
C GLU A 434 13.50 -21.13 -17.52
N SER A 435 12.58 -22.05 -17.86
CA SER A 435 12.77 -22.97 -18.98
C SER A 435 12.90 -22.27 -20.33
N LEU A 436 12.13 -21.20 -20.56
CA LEU A 436 12.17 -20.42 -21.78
C LEU A 436 13.50 -19.65 -21.94
N ILE A 437 14.04 -19.12 -20.84
CA ILE A 437 15.28 -18.33 -20.89
C ILE A 437 16.56 -19.18 -20.84
N ALA A 438 16.51 -20.40 -20.27
CA ALA A 438 17.71 -21.21 -20.01
C ALA A 438 18.50 -21.62 -21.27
N GLN A 439 17.84 -21.62 -22.45
CA GLN A 439 18.44 -22.05 -23.72
C GLN A 439 18.77 -20.87 -24.65
N LYS A 440 18.59 -19.62 -24.22
CA LYS A 440 18.67 -18.44 -25.10
C LYS A 440 19.92 -17.61 -24.87
N ALA A 441 20.31 -16.88 -25.91
CA ALA A 441 21.44 -15.98 -25.87
C ALA A 441 21.10 -14.78 -24.94
N LEU A 442 21.84 -14.66 -23.84
CA LEU A 442 21.64 -13.64 -22.80
C LEU A 442 21.93 -12.21 -23.28
N ASP A 443 22.35 -12.03 -24.53
CA ASP A 443 22.65 -10.76 -25.17
C ASP A 443 21.45 -10.13 -25.88
N THR A 444 20.36 -10.87 -26.10
CA THR A 444 19.16 -10.35 -26.74
C THR A 444 18.17 -9.84 -25.67
N PRO A 445 17.77 -8.55 -25.71
CA PRO A 445 16.88 -7.98 -24.70
C PRO A 445 15.52 -8.66 -24.64
N ILE A 446 15.01 -8.83 -23.42
CA ILE A 446 13.69 -9.42 -23.15
C ILE A 446 12.71 -8.33 -22.70
N TYR A 447 11.48 -8.41 -23.18
CA TYR A 447 10.33 -7.68 -22.66
C TYR A 447 9.28 -8.64 -22.10
N LEU A 448 8.58 -8.21 -21.04
CA LEU A 448 7.54 -8.99 -20.39
C LEU A 448 6.18 -8.31 -20.59
N GLU A 449 5.24 -9.01 -21.23
CA GLU A 449 3.88 -8.50 -21.43
C GLU A 449 2.84 -9.33 -20.69
N GLY A 450 2.05 -8.66 -19.86
CA GLY A 450 1.06 -9.33 -19.04
C GLY A 450 1.63 -10.23 -17.93
N PHE A 451 2.95 -10.41 -17.85
CA PHE A 451 3.60 -11.18 -16.79
C PHE A 451 3.95 -10.27 -15.59
N PRO A 452 3.35 -10.46 -14.39
CA PRO A 452 3.49 -9.51 -13.29
C PRO A 452 4.91 -9.46 -12.69
N LEU A 453 5.47 -8.26 -12.53
CA LEU A 453 6.81 -8.09 -11.94
C LEU A 453 6.85 -8.48 -10.45
N GLU A 454 5.72 -8.36 -9.74
CA GLU A 454 5.57 -8.87 -8.37
C GLU A 454 5.87 -10.36 -8.22
N TYR A 455 5.87 -11.14 -9.30
CA TYR A 455 6.26 -12.55 -9.23
C TYR A 455 7.75 -12.71 -8.94
N PHE A 456 8.55 -11.71 -9.31
CA PHE A 456 9.98 -11.66 -9.09
C PHE A 456 10.38 -11.02 -7.75
N SER A 457 9.43 -10.78 -6.82
CA SER A 457 9.67 -10.11 -5.53
C SER A 457 10.82 -10.68 -4.69
N ARG A 458 11.13 -11.97 -4.86
CA ARG A 458 12.21 -12.69 -4.16
C ARG A 458 13.11 -13.48 -5.12
N TYR A 459 12.93 -13.25 -6.43
CA TYR A 459 13.53 -14.08 -7.46
C TYR A 459 14.97 -13.65 -7.75
N PHE A 460 15.16 -12.35 -7.98
CA PHE A 460 16.50 -11.80 -8.15
C PHE A 460 17.11 -11.48 -6.79
N SER A 461 18.25 -12.10 -6.51
CA SER A 461 19.14 -11.71 -5.43
C SER A 461 20.07 -10.60 -5.89
N SER A 462 20.61 -9.81 -4.96
CA SER A 462 21.56 -8.77 -5.34
C SER A 462 22.90 -9.39 -5.77
N GLY A 463 23.37 -8.97 -6.95
CA GLY A 463 24.42 -9.62 -7.73
C GLY A 463 23.87 -10.19 -9.05
N GLU A 464 22.59 -10.55 -9.06
CA GLU A 464 21.85 -10.90 -10.28
C GLU A 464 21.24 -9.64 -10.89
N LYS A 465 21.23 -9.59 -12.22
CA LYS A 465 20.64 -8.48 -13.00
C LYS A 465 19.38 -8.99 -13.66
N THR A 466 18.34 -8.16 -13.73
CA THR A 466 17.18 -8.52 -14.55
C THR A 466 17.61 -8.67 -16.02
N PRO A 467 17.20 -9.73 -16.72
CA PRO A 467 17.54 -9.92 -18.13
C PRO A 467 16.56 -9.19 -19.06
N PHE A 468 15.54 -8.53 -18.50
CA PHE A 468 14.52 -7.78 -19.23
C PHE A 468 14.54 -6.30 -18.87
N PHE A 469 14.01 -5.50 -19.78
CA PHE A 469 13.63 -4.12 -19.52
C PHE A 469 12.14 -4.00 -19.20
N ILE A 470 11.73 -2.85 -18.66
CA ILE A 470 10.37 -2.60 -18.18
C ILE A 470 9.87 -1.27 -18.72
N GLU A 471 8.56 -1.14 -18.88
CA GLU A 471 7.89 0.12 -19.25
C GLU A 471 7.12 0.71 -18.05
N GLY A 472 6.38 1.78 -18.31
CA GLY A 472 5.43 2.36 -17.36
C GLY A 472 5.92 3.65 -16.71
N TRP A 473 5.84 3.78 -15.39
CA TRP A 473 6.16 5.07 -14.73
C TRP A 473 7.65 5.41 -14.74
N ILE A 474 8.52 4.42 -14.92
CA ILE A 474 9.98 4.59 -15.05
C ILE A 474 10.40 5.02 -16.45
N ALA A 475 9.50 4.98 -17.43
CA ALA A 475 9.77 5.45 -18.78
C ALA A 475 10.29 6.90 -18.79
N ARG A 476 11.22 7.17 -19.69
CA ARG A 476 11.95 8.45 -19.87
C ARG A 476 12.76 8.90 -18.66
N SER A 477 13.03 8.01 -17.72
CA SER A 477 13.88 8.31 -16.56
C SER A 477 15.36 8.07 -16.87
N PRO A 478 16.27 8.73 -16.14
CA PRO A 478 17.70 8.37 -16.16
C PRO A 478 17.94 6.90 -15.79
N PHE A 479 17.07 6.30 -14.98
CA PHE A 479 17.14 4.87 -14.63
C PHE A 479 16.97 3.97 -15.85
N GLN A 480 16.02 4.30 -16.73
CA GLN A 480 15.80 3.56 -17.96
C GLN A 480 17.02 3.63 -18.88
N THR A 481 17.60 4.81 -19.04
CA THR A 481 18.82 5.00 -19.84
C THR A 481 19.99 4.15 -19.31
N LYS A 482 20.16 4.08 -17.98
CA LYS A 482 21.18 3.22 -17.37
C LYS A 482 20.88 1.73 -17.62
N ALA A 483 19.62 1.32 -17.47
CA ALA A 483 19.20 -0.06 -17.70
C ALA A 483 19.38 -0.50 -19.17
N TYR A 484 19.10 0.38 -20.14
CA TYR A 484 19.33 0.10 -21.57
C TYR A 484 20.81 -0.05 -21.87
N ARG A 485 21.66 0.87 -21.39
CA ARG A 485 23.12 0.77 -21.56
C ARG A 485 23.67 -0.54 -20.99
N ARG A 486 23.16 -0.94 -19.82
CA ARG A 486 23.51 -2.23 -19.18
C ARG A 486 23.11 -3.43 -20.04
N LEU A 487 21.97 -3.35 -20.72
CA LEU A 487 21.46 -4.38 -21.62
C LEU A 487 22.02 -4.29 -23.05
N GLY A 488 22.92 -3.35 -23.33
CA GLY A 488 23.66 -3.26 -24.60
C GLY A 488 23.02 -2.38 -25.67
N PHE A 489 22.01 -1.56 -25.35
CA PHE A 489 21.36 -0.65 -26.32
C PHE A 489 21.13 0.75 -25.74
N LYS A 490 20.78 1.74 -26.55
CA LYS A 490 20.54 3.13 -26.08
C LYS A 490 19.07 3.51 -26.11
N GLU A 491 18.38 3.16 -27.18
CA GLU A 491 16.96 3.41 -27.41
C GLU A 491 16.26 2.12 -27.87
N LEU A 492 14.94 2.01 -27.67
CA LEU A 492 14.19 0.84 -28.10
C LEU A 492 14.26 0.65 -29.62
N ASN A 493 14.25 1.76 -30.37
CA ASN A 493 14.40 1.71 -31.81
C ASN A 493 15.79 1.21 -32.28
N ASP A 494 16.80 1.12 -31.39
CA ASP A 494 18.13 0.59 -31.74
C ASP A 494 18.18 -0.96 -31.74
N LEU A 495 17.12 -1.64 -31.29
CA LEU A 495 17.14 -3.09 -31.08
C LEU A 495 17.15 -3.87 -32.40
N GLU A 496 18.25 -4.55 -32.73
CA GLU A 496 18.28 -5.44 -33.91
C GLU A 496 17.30 -6.62 -33.78
N SER A 497 17.15 -7.15 -32.57
CA SER A 497 16.19 -8.20 -32.23
C SER A 497 15.82 -8.14 -30.74
N TYR A 498 14.65 -8.68 -30.38
CA TYR A 498 14.22 -8.78 -29.00
C TYR A 498 13.34 -10.03 -28.77
N TYR A 499 13.26 -10.45 -27.52
CA TYR A 499 12.31 -11.47 -27.07
C TYR A 499 11.13 -10.84 -26.35
N LEU A 500 9.93 -11.30 -26.67
CA LEU A 500 8.70 -10.98 -25.94
C LEU A 500 8.24 -12.24 -25.20
N ILE A 501 8.20 -12.20 -23.88
CA ILE A 501 7.58 -13.26 -23.07
C ILE A 501 6.24 -12.75 -22.55
N ALA A 502 5.17 -13.49 -22.84
CA ALA A 502 3.83 -13.09 -22.51
C ALA A 502 2.98 -14.22 -21.92
N VAL A 503 1.95 -13.84 -21.14
CA VAL A 503 0.97 -14.80 -20.61
C VAL A 503 -0.08 -15.07 -21.68
N LYS A 504 -0.23 -16.35 -22.09
CA LYS A 504 -1.12 -16.74 -23.20
C LYS A 504 -2.56 -16.26 -23.03
N GLU A 505 -3.09 -16.33 -21.81
CA GLU A 505 -4.46 -15.92 -21.47
C GLU A 505 -4.71 -14.41 -21.70
N LYS A 506 -3.66 -13.61 -21.93
CA LYS A 506 -3.75 -12.15 -22.12
C LYS A 506 -3.62 -11.68 -23.56
N ALA A 507 -3.56 -12.61 -24.53
CA ALA A 507 -3.55 -12.24 -25.94
C ALA A 507 -4.82 -11.45 -26.35
N PRO A 508 -4.76 -10.58 -27.37
CA PRO A 508 -3.59 -10.25 -28.20
C PRO A 508 -2.53 -9.42 -27.44
N PHE A 509 -1.32 -9.40 -27.97
CA PHE A 509 -0.19 -8.67 -27.38
C PHE A 509 0.09 -7.41 -28.19
N ASP A 510 0.26 -6.29 -27.50
CA ASP A 510 0.36 -4.97 -28.10
C ASP A 510 1.82 -4.48 -28.23
N PHE A 511 2.76 -5.09 -27.50
CA PHE A 511 4.17 -4.67 -27.56
C PHE A 511 4.80 -4.79 -28.97
N PRO A 512 4.52 -5.82 -29.78
CA PRO A 512 5.04 -5.88 -31.14
C PRO A 512 4.55 -4.74 -32.04
N ASP A 513 3.27 -4.39 -31.95
CA ASP A 513 2.69 -3.25 -32.67
C ASP A 513 3.34 -1.93 -32.23
N TYR A 514 3.60 -1.78 -30.93
CA TYR A 514 4.33 -0.64 -30.40
C TYR A 514 5.74 -0.54 -30.98
N MET A 515 6.51 -1.63 -30.97
CA MET A 515 7.87 -1.65 -31.53
C MET A 515 7.88 -1.31 -33.02
N ASN A 516 6.94 -1.84 -33.80
CA ASN A 516 6.79 -1.50 -35.21
C ASN A 516 6.42 -0.02 -35.44
N SER A 517 5.66 0.58 -34.52
CA SER A 517 5.31 2.01 -34.60
C SER A 517 6.49 2.97 -34.40
N LEU A 518 7.63 2.48 -33.87
CA LEU A 518 8.82 3.30 -33.63
C LEU A 518 9.68 3.51 -34.90
N GLY A 519 9.41 2.77 -35.98
CA GLY A 519 9.99 3.06 -37.30
C GLY A 519 10.68 1.91 -38.01
N ASP A 520 10.72 0.71 -37.41
CA ASP A 520 11.31 -0.49 -38.02
C ASP A 520 10.29 -1.63 -38.13
N ASP A 521 10.28 -2.33 -39.26
CA ASP A 521 9.47 -3.53 -39.47
C ASP A 521 10.14 -4.73 -38.79
N TYR A 522 9.67 -5.09 -37.60
CA TYR A 522 10.09 -6.31 -36.90
C TYR A 522 9.28 -7.50 -37.40
N ALA A 523 9.99 -8.48 -37.96
CA ALA A 523 9.42 -9.76 -38.36
C ALA A 523 9.52 -10.77 -37.21
N LEU A 524 8.48 -11.58 -37.04
CA LEU A 524 8.50 -12.74 -36.13
C LEU A 524 9.38 -13.84 -36.72
N ILE A 525 10.41 -14.26 -35.98
CA ILE A 525 11.40 -15.26 -36.41
C ILE A 525 11.17 -16.61 -35.73
N GLU A 526 10.84 -16.59 -34.44
CA GLU A 526 10.75 -17.79 -33.62
C GLU A 526 9.59 -17.66 -32.63
N THR A 527 8.89 -18.77 -32.41
CA THR A 527 7.85 -18.88 -31.39
C THR A 527 8.14 -20.14 -30.56
N GLU A 528 8.14 -19.97 -29.25
CA GLU A 528 8.27 -21.07 -28.28
C GLU A 528 7.19 -20.93 -27.22
N GLU A 529 6.65 -22.06 -26.76
CA GLU A 529 5.49 -22.08 -25.88
C GLU A 529 5.67 -23.07 -24.74
N THR A 530 5.18 -22.67 -23.57
CA THR A 530 4.97 -23.53 -22.40
C THR A 530 3.47 -23.69 -22.16
N ALA A 531 3.04 -24.18 -21.00
CA ALA A 531 1.61 -24.32 -20.69
C ALA A 531 0.93 -22.95 -20.60
N ASP A 532 1.53 -22.00 -19.89
CA ASP A 532 0.94 -20.70 -19.54
C ASP A 532 1.60 -19.52 -20.27
N LEU A 533 2.86 -19.68 -20.70
CA LEU A 533 3.65 -18.61 -21.31
C LEU A 533 3.95 -18.90 -22.77
N ILE A 534 4.07 -17.83 -23.54
CA ILE A 534 4.54 -17.81 -24.93
C ILE A 534 5.72 -16.86 -25.03
N MET A 535 6.72 -17.25 -25.81
CA MET A 535 7.87 -16.44 -26.12
C MET A 535 7.96 -16.27 -27.63
N TYR A 536 8.06 -15.02 -28.06
CA TYR A 536 8.30 -14.66 -29.45
C TYR A 536 9.68 -14.03 -29.58
N ARG A 537 10.36 -14.32 -30.68
CA ARG A 537 11.57 -13.61 -31.10
C ARG A 537 11.26 -12.77 -32.32
N TYR A 538 11.51 -11.48 -32.20
CA TYR A 538 11.37 -10.52 -33.29
C TYR A 538 12.74 -10.03 -33.73
N SER A 539 12.91 -9.78 -35.04
CA SER A 539 14.13 -9.21 -35.61
C SER A 539 13.76 -8.20 -36.69
N LYS A 540 14.55 -7.13 -36.81
CA LYS A 540 14.40 -6.18 -37.92
C LYS A 540 14.57 -6.90 -39.25
N ASN A 541 13.69 -6.60 -40.20
CA ASN A 541 13.74 -7.18 -41.54
C ASN A 541 14.85 -6.49 -42.35
N LYS A 542 16.02 -7.14 -42.51
CA LYS A 542 17.17 -6.54 -43.24
C LYS A 542 17.03 -6.55 -44.77
N GLU A 543 15.93 -7.05 -45.32
CA GLU A 543 15.73 -7.19 -46.77
C GLU A 543 15.18 -5.94 -47.49
N PHE A 544 14.95 -4.82 -46.78
CA PHE A 544 14.52 -3.56 -47.40
C PHE A 544 15.25 -2.35 -46.80
N ASN A 545 16.56 -2.24 -47.02
CA ASN A 545 17.29 -0.97 -46.90
C ASN A 545 18.25 -0.79 -48.08
#